data_AF-R5CI39-F1
#
_entry.id   AF-R5CI39-F1
#
_cell.length_a   1.000
_cell.length_b   1.000
_cell.length_c   1.000
_cell.angle_alpha   90.00
_cell.angle_beta   90.00
_cell.angle_gamma   90.00
#
_symmetry.space_group_name_H-M   'P 1'
#
loop_
_entity.id
_entity.type
_entity.pdbx_description
1 polymer ?
#
loop_
_entity_poly.entity_id
_entity_poly.type
_entity_poly.pdbx_seq_one_letter_code
_entity_poly.pdbx_strand_id
1 'polypeptide(L)'
;MSKESIRASINVKKAEIARIRTSIAQERSRKKEASERYSARIKTASSKPTKDSYRREKASVMAHYEANIRSYQTRIASLQRNIVSLREQLKYAK
;
A
#
# COMPACT_ATOMS: atom_id res chain seq x y z
N MET A 1 -3.08 -19.66 -24.83
CA MET A 1 -4.22 -19.30 -23.97
C MET A 1 -5.40 -18.94 -24.86
N SER A 2 -6.62 -19.31 -24.48
CA SER A 2 -7.84 -18.84 -25.15
C SER A 2 -8.15 -17.38 -24.79
N LYS A 3 -8.99 -16.71 -25.59
CA LYS A 3 -9.47 -15.35 -25.32
C LYS A 3 -10.16 -15.25 -23.96
N GLU A 4 -10.92 -16.28 -23.61
CA GLU A 4 -11.66 -16.40 -22.35
C GLU A 4 -10.68 -16.44 -21.16
N SER A 5 -9.61 -17.23 -21.28
CA SER A 5 -8.56 -17.33 -20.26
C SER A 5 -7.82 -16.01 -20.04
N ILE A 6 -7.54 -15.25 -21.11
CA ILE A 6 -6.92 -13.93 -21.03
C ILE A 6 -7.85 -12.92 -20.35
N ARG A 7 -9.14 -12.91 -20.70
CA ARG A 7 -10.16 -12.06 -20.06
C ARG A 7 -10.30 -12.37 -18.57
N ALA A 8 -10.36 -13.64 -18.20
CA ALA A 8 -10.41 -14.07 -16.81
C ALA A 8 -9.18 -13.59 -16.03
N SER A 9 -7.98 -13.72 -16.60
CA SER A 9 -6.72 -13.25 -16.00
C SER A 9 -6.71 -11.73 -15.78
N ILE A 10 -7.24 -10.96 -16.73
CA ILE A 10 -7.39 -9.50 -16.58
C ILE A 10 -8.32 -9.17 -15.40
N ASN A 11 -9.45 -9.87 -15.29
CA ASN A 11 -10.43 -9.63 -14.22
C ASN A 11 -9.87 -9.95 -12.83
N VAL A 12 -9.13 -11.06 -12.69
CA VAL A 12 -8.42 -11.40 -11.44
C VAL A 12 -7.44 -10.29 -11.04
N LYS A 13 -6.63 -9.81 -11.98
CA LYS A 13 -5.67 -8.72 -11.70
C LYS A 13 -6.36 -7.40 -11.35
N LYS A 14 -7.50 -7.06 -11.96
CA LYS A 14 -8.31 -5.89 -11.59
C LYS A 14 -8.85 -6.02 -10.16
N ALA A 15 -9.36 -7.19 -9.78
CA ALA A 15 -9.83 -7.45 -8.43
C ALA A 15 -8.69 -7.37 -7.40
N GLU A 16 -7.49 -7.84 -7.76
CA GLU A 16 -6.29 -7.68 -6.93
C GLU A 16 -5.91 -6.21 -6.74
N ILE A 17 -5.92 -5.38 -7.80
CA ILE A 17 -5.70 -3.94 -7.69
C ILE A 17 -6.71 -3.30 -6.73
N ALA A 18 -7.99 -3.66 -6.83
CA ALA A 18 -9.02 -3.14 -5.93
C ALA A 18 -8.74 -3.50 -4.47
N ARG A 19 -8.37 -4.76 -4.18
CA ARG A 19 -7.98 -5.19 -2.84
C ARG A 19 -6.76 -4.43 -2.31
N ILE A 20 -5.72 -4.25 -3.12
CA ILE A 20 -4.52 -3.50 -2.71
C ILE A 20 -4.85 -2.03 -2.43
N ARG A 21 -5.77 -1.41 -3.19
CA ARG A 21 -6.23 -0.04 -2.91
C ARG A 21 -6.90 0.06 -1.54
N THR A 22 -7.71 -0.93 -1.17
CA THR A 22 -8.27 -1.03 0.19
C THR A 22 -7.17 -1.16 1.24
N SER A 23 -6.15 -2.00 1.01
CA SER A 23 -4.99 -2.11 1.92
C SER A 23 -4.23 -0.79 2.08
N ILE A 24 -4.03 -0.04 1.00
CA ILE A 24 -3.41 1.31 1.07
C ILE A 24 -4.26 2.25 1.95
N ALA A 25 -5.58 2.23 1.81
CA ALA A 25 -6.46 3.05 2.62
C ALA A 25 -6.38 2.67 4.11
N GLN A 26 -6.33 1.37 4.42
CA GLN A 26 -6.14 0.87 5.78
C GLN A 26 -4.80 1.30 6.38
N GLU A 27 -3.69 1.16 5.62
CA GLU A 27 -2.38 1.61 6.08
C GLU A 27 -2.33 3.13 6.33
N ARG A 28 -3.03 3.92 5.50
CA ARG A 28 -3.17 5.37 5.73
C ARG A 28 -3.92 5.69 7.01
N SER A 29 -5.01 4.96 7.32
CA SER A 29 -5.72 5.10 8.60
C SER A 29 -4.82 4.76 9.78
N ARG A 30 -4.17 3.59 9.73
CA ARG A 30 -3.23 3.13 10.77
C ARG A 30 -2.08 4.11 10.99
N LYS A 31 -1.53 4.68 9.92
CA LYS A 31 -0.49 5.72 9.99
C LYS A 31 -1.01 6.96 10.72
N LYS A 32 -2.22 7.43 10.41
CA LYS A 32 -2.84 8.58 11.07
C LYS A 32 -3.02 8.31 12.57
N GLU A 33 -3.65 7.20 12.92
CA GLU A 33 -3.86 6.79 14.31
C GLU A 33 -2.54 6.66 15.08
N ALA A 34 -1.52 6.04 14.47
CA ALA A 34 -0.21 5.92 15.08
C ALA A 34 0.44 7.30 15.31
N SER A 35 0.35 8.20 14.33
CA SER A 35 0.87 9.57 14.46
C SER A 35 0.21 10.32 15.63
N GLU A 36 -1.11 10.19 15.78
CA GLU A 36 -1.88 10.79 16.88
C GLU A 36 -1.48 10.20 18.23
N ARG A 37 -1.42 8.87 18.35
CA ARG A 37 -0.96 8.18 19.57
C ARG A 37 0.44 8.63 20.01
N TYR A 38 1.40 8.69 19.08
CA TYR A 38 2.74 9.15 19.40
C TYR A 38 2.78 10.64 19.76
N SER A 39 2.01 11.49 19.09
CA SER A 39 1.88 12.91 19.47
C SER A 39 1.37 13.07 20.90
N ALA A 40 0.36 12.28 21.29
CA ALA A 40 -0.16 12.27 22.65
C ALA A 40 0.90 11.84 23.68
N ARG A 41 1.64 10.75 23.41
CA ARG A 41 2.74 10.28 24.26
C ARG A 41 3.85 11.32 24.43
N ILE A 42 4.22 12.03 23.36
CA ILE A 42 5.22 13.10 23.41
C ILE A 42 4.71 14.27 24.28
N LYS A 43 3.42 14.60 24.19
CA LYS A 43 2.79 15.67 24.97
C LYS A 43 2.77 15.35 26.47
N THR A 44 2.45 14.10 26.82
CA THR A 44 2.29 13.68 28.23
C THR A 44 3.58 13.25 28.92
N ALA A 45 4.64 12.96 28.15
CA ALA A 45 5.93 12.60 28.73
C ALA A 45 6.54 13.75 29.56
N SER A 46 7.10 13.43 30.73
CA SER A 46 7.65 14.42 31.66
C SER A 46 9.12 14.74 31.37
N SER A 47 9.91 13.77 30.88
CA SER A 47 11.35 13.94 30.68
C SER A 47 11.71 14.21 29.21
N LYS A 48 12.77 15.00 29.00
CA LYS A 48 13.34 15.23 27.66
C LYS A 48 13.79 13.92 26.99
N PRO A 49 14.54 13.00 27.66
CA PRO A 49 14.93 11.73 27.06
C PRO A 49 13.75 10.89 26.58
N THR A 50 12.66 10.82 27.36
CA THR A 50 11.45 10.07 26.96
C THR A 50 10.78 10.70 25.73
N LYS A 51 10.66 12.03 25.69
CA LYS A 51 10.12 12.73 24.51
C LYS A 51 10.95 12.45 23.26
N ASP A 52 12.27 12.46 23.38
CA ASP A 52 13.18 12.21 22.26
C ASP A 52 13.11 10.75 21.80
N SER A 53 12.94 9.79 22.71
CA SER A 53 12.63 8.40 22.36
C SER A 53 11.35 8.30 21.53
N TYR A 54 10.25 8.87 22.01
CA TYR A 54 8.97 8.82 21.30
C TYR A 54 8.99 9.53 19.95
N ARG A 55 9.78 10.60 19.78
CA ARG A 55 9.99 11.24 18.48
C ARG A 55 10.71 10.31 17.49
N ARG A 56 11.76 9.61 17.94
CA ARG A 56 12.49 8.64 17.11
C ARG A 56 11.60 7.45 16.72
N GLU A 57 10.87 6.90 17.69
CA GLU A 57 9.90 5.84 17.42
C GLU A 57 8.81 6.28 16.44
N LYS A 58 8.24 7.47 16.64
CA LYS A 58 7.25 8.04 15.72
C LYS A 58 7.81 8.11 14.30
N ALA A 59 9.02 8.64 14.12
CA ALA A 59 9.65 8.73 12.81
C ALA A 59 9.83 7.36 12.15
N SER A 60 10.33 6.38 12.91
CA SER A 60 10.49 4.99 12.44
C SER A 60 9.16 4.36 12.00
N VAL A 61 8.11 4.50 12.82
CA VAL A 61 6.77 3.97 12.50
C VAL A 61 6.16 4.67 11.29
N MET A 62 6.33 5.99 11.14
CA MET A 62 5.85 6.71 9.94
C MET A 62 6.56 6.22 8.68
N ALA A 63 7.88 6.02 8.75
CA ALA A 63 8.67 5.49 7.64
C ALA A 63 8.23 4.06 7.26
N HIS A 64 7.91 3.21 8.23
CA HIS A 64 7.39 1.86 8.00
C HIS A 64 6.07 1.88 7.22
N TYR A 65 5.08 2.66 7.67
CA TYR A 65 3.80 2.77 6.97
C TYR A 65 3.96 3.32 5.54
N GLU A 66 4.84 4.31 5.35
CA GLU A 66 5.13 4.84 4.02
C GLU A 66 5.80 3.82 3.10
N ALA A 67 6.73 3.01 3.63
CA ALA A 67 7.35 1.93 2.88
C ALA A 67 6.32 0.88 2.44
N ASN A 68 5.38 0.49 3.32
CA ASN A 68 4.30 -0.44 2.97
C ASN A 68 3.40 0.14 1.87
N ILE A 69 2.99 1.42 2.00
CA ILE A 69 2.18 2.09 0.98
C ILE A 69 2.92 2.12 -0.37
N ARG A 70 4.21 2.45 -0.39
CA ARG A 70 5.02 2.42 -1.62
C ARG A 70 5.10 1.03 -2.22
N SER A 71 5.30 -0.01 -1.41
CA SER A 71 5.31 -1.41 -1.87
C SER A 71 3.99 -1.79 -2.55
N TYR A 72 2.85 -1.43 -1.94
CA TYR A 72 1.53 -1.63 -2.54
C TYR A 72 1.34 -0.86 -3.85
N GLN A 73 1.81 0.39 -3.93
CA GLN A 73 1.77 1.18 -5.16
C GLN A 73 2.59 0.54 -6.28
N THR A 74 3.79 0.05 -5.98
CA THR A 74 4.63 -0.69 -6.94
C THR A 74 3.94 -1.96 -7.43
N ARG A 75 3.28 -2.71 -6.54
CA ARG A 75 2.50 -3.89 -6.92
C ARG A 75 1.34 -3.54 -7.84
N ILE A 76 0.61 -2.46 -7.57
CA ILE A 76 -0.46 -1.95 -8.47
C ILE A 76 0.13 -1.63 -9.85
N ALA A 77 1.24 -0.90 -9.92
CA ALA A 77 1.87 -0.54 -11.20
C ALA A 77 2.30 -1.78 -12.00
N SER A 78 2.84 -2.81 -11.32
CA SER A 78 3.16 -4.10 -11.94
C SER A 78 1.91 -4.80 -12.49
N LEU A 79 0.83 -4.87 -11.72
CA LEU A 79 -0.44 -5.46 -12.17
C LEU A 79 -1.05 -4.70 -13.35
N GLN A 80 -0.97 -3.37 -13.36
CA GLN A 80 -1.43 -2.55 -14.47
C GLN A 80 -0.64 -2.83 -15.75
N ARG A 81 0.70 -2.91 -15.67
CA ARG A 81 1.54 -3.30 -16.82
C ARG A 81 1.18 -4.70 -17.34
N ASN A 82 0.95 -5.65 -16.44
CA ASN A 82 0.50 -6.99 -16.81
C ASN A 82 -0.86 -6.98 -17.53
N ILE A 83 -1.82 -6.17 -17.06
CA ILE A 83 -3.12 -6.02 -17.73
C ILE A 83 -2.95 -5.44 -19.14
N VAL A 84 -2.06 -4.45 -19.33
CA VAL A 84 -1.76 -3.89 -20.66
C VAL A 84 -1.20 -4.97 -21.59
N SER A 85 -0.23 -5.77 -21.13
CA SER A 85 0.32 -6.88 -21.91
C SER A 85 -0.74 -7.93 -22.27
N LEU A 86 -1.59 -8.32 -21.31
CA LEU A 86 -2.69 -9.28 -21.56
C LEU A 86 -3.72 -8.73 -22.56
N ARG A 87 -4.01 -7.43 -22.52
CA ARG A 87 -4.89 -6.78 -23.51
C ARG A 87 -4.27 -6.82 -24.90
N GLU A 88 -2.96 -6.65 -25.02
CA GLU A 88 -2.27 -6.76 -26.30
C GLU A 88 -2.33 -8.19 -26.83
N GLN A 89 -2.08 -9.20 -25.99
CA GLN A 89 -2.24 -10.61 -26.36
C GLN A 89 -3.67 -10.94 -26.82
N LEU A 90 -4.68 -10.35 -26.18
CA LEU A 90 -6.08 -10.56 -26.55
C LEU A 90 -6.40 -10.11 -27.98
N LYS A 91 -5.71 -9.06 -28.49
CA LYS A 91 -5.91 -8.56 -29.85
C LYS A 91 -5.45 -9.56 -30.92
N TYR A 92 -4.37 -10.29 -30.64
CA TYR A 92 -3.76 -11.24 -31.59
C TYR A 92 -4.14 -12.70 -31.31
N ALA A 93 -4.88 -12.98 -30.23
CA ALA A 93 -5.43 -14.30 -29.98
C ALA A 93 -6.38 -14.67 -31.12
N LYS A 94 -6.16 -15.84 -31.74
CA LYS A 94 -7.06 -16.41 -32.74
C LYS A 94 -8.25 -17.04 -32.04
#